data_AF-A0A9X3EZP6-F1
#
_entry.id   AF-A0A9X3EZP6-F1
#
_cell.length_a   1.000
_cell.length_b   1.000
_cell.length_c   1.000
_cell.angle_alpha   90.00
_cell.angle_beta   90.00
_cell.angle_gamma   90.00
#
_symmetry.space_group_name_H-M   'P 1'
#
loop_
_entity.id
_entity.type
_entity.pdbx_description
1 polymer ?
#
loop_
_entity_poly.entity_id
_entity_poly.type
_entity_poly.pdbx_seq_one_letter_code
_entity_poly.pdbx_strand_id
1 'polypeptide(L)'
;MRSLPAATIVEFVPNTKALRTRQQVPRGRPLVARERKGTVCRFRTCFDVDLAPLAVRDAVLEHPTGQRPRVRLQLELGDPCRTILAEPHPLRFYIHHSDPGLPATLLLWLTRHLECVTLQAGAGPVVTLPPDAVASLSAPASAVYPWPDTAPSGYRSVLELFSLHEKFCFFELTGLHRAALTDHALTIGFELDSPPPLAAAIGPDTFRLHCTPAINLFEAPGEPITCSPLGREAIVRVDGVDPRHVEVHDVLAVTSIGRVHGGRRTLAPFTRHVGGPLAAPTYALRRVASPSDGNVDTYLALVVPPAGAPRPRTRSSRSSSSAPTASSPASYRPATSPSSSPAAPSSPTAT
;
A
#
# COMPACT_ATOMS: atom_id res chain seq x y z
N MET A 1 0.96 2.62 20.94
CA MET A 1 1.56 1.95 19.76
C MET A 1 0.44 1.42 18.88
N ARG A 2 0.64 1.38 17.56
CA ARG A 2 -0.30 0.76 16.61
C ARG A 2 0.29 -0.56 16.15
N SER A 3 -0.55 -1.55 15.97
CA SER A 3 -0.17 -2.84 15.42
C SER A 3 0.09 -2.72 13.92
N LEU A 4 1.08 -3.46 13.41
CA LEU A 4 1.44 -3.39 11.99
C LEU A 4 0.50 -4.27 11.16
N PRO A 5 -0.30 -3.71 10.24
CA PRO A 5 -1.20 -4.51 9.41
C PRO A 5 -0.38 -5.40 8.45
N ALA A 6 -0.92 -6.58 8.14
CA ALA A 6 -0.32 -7.44 7.13
C ALA A 6 -0.27 -6.72 5.77
N ALA A 7 0.80 -6.94 5.01
CA ALA A 7 0.95 -6.42 3.67
C ALA A 7 1.59 -7.48 2.76
N THR A 8 1.39 -7.35 1.47
CA THR A 8 1.89 -8.29 0.45
C THR A 8 2.02 -7.58 -0.90
N ILE A 9 2.56 -8.25 -1.91
CA ILE A 9 2.50 -7.80 -3.31
C ILE A 9 1.42 -8.59 -4.02
N VAL A 10 0.54 -7.88 -4.75
CA VAL A 10 -0.48 -8.50 -5.60
C VAL A 10 -0.20 -8.20 -7.06
N GLU A 11 -0.48 -9.16 -7.93
CA GLU A 11 -0.41 -9.04 -9.38
C GLU A 11 -1.81 -9.05 -9.96
N PHE A 12 -2.09 -8.12 -10.87
CA PHE A 12 -3.30 -8.14 -11.69
C PHE A 12 -2.98 -8.77 -13.04
N VAL A 13 -3.68 -9.84 -13.40
CA VAL A 13 -3.56 -10.47 -14.72
C VAL A 13 -4.68 -9.92 -15.62
N PRO A 14 -4.42 -8.92 -16.48
CA PRO A 14 -5.44 -8.40 -17.38
C PRO A 14 -5.83 -9.43 -18.43
N ASN A 15 -7.10 -9.43 -18.84
CA ASN A 15 -7.51 -10.18 -20.01
C ASN A 15 -7.02 -9.44 -21.28
N THR A 16 -5.88 -9.88 -21.80
CA THR A 16 -5.21 -9.28 -22.97
C THR A 16 -6.08 -9.24 -24.22
N LYS A 17 -7.07 -10.15 -24.35
CA LYS A 17 -8.01 -10.18 -25.48
C LYS A 17 -9.15 -9.17 -25.36
N ALA A 18 -9.51 -8.77 -24.13
CA ALA A 18 -10.64 -7.86 -23.87
C ALA A 18 -10.18 -6.41 -23.66
N LEU A 19 -8.97 -6.21 -23.16
CA LEU A 19 -8.44 -4.89 -22.85
C LEU A 19 -8.06 -4.15 -24.14
N ARG A 20 -8.77 -3.05 -24.45
CA ARG A 20 -8.57 -2.24 -25.67
C ARG A 20 -7.79 -0.95 -25.43
N THR A 21 -7.77 -0.48 -24.19
CA THR A 21 -7.09 0.76 -23.77
C THR A 21 -6.35 0.49 -22.47
N ARG A 22 -5.43 1.38 -22.09
CA ARG A 22 -4.87 1.40 -20.74
C ARG A 22 -6.01 1.49 -19.73
N GLN A 23 -6.01 0.62 -18.73
CA GLN A 23 -6.98 0.67 -17.63
C GLN A 23 -6.25 0.89 -16.32
N GLN A 24 -6.56 1.98 -15.64
CA GLN A 24 -5.98 2.27 -14.33
C GLN A 24 -6.76 1.57 -13.21
N VAL A 25 -6.06 0.83 -12.36
CA VAL A 25 -6.54 0.39 -11.06
C VAL A 25 -6.00 1.39 -10.03
N PRO A 26 -6.87 2.19 -9.40
CA PRO A 26 -6.41 3.24 -8.49
C PRO A 26 -5.87 2.65 -7.19
N ARG A 27 -4.99 3.39 -6.53
CA ARG A 27 -4.62 3.23 -5.13
C ARG A 27 -5.88 3.22 -4.26
N GLY A 28 -5.87 2.38 -3.22
CA GLY A 28 -6.99 2.23 -2.31
C GLY A 28 -8.11 1.34 -2.85
N ARG A 29 -7.96 0.75 -4.05
CA ARG A 29 -8.93 -0.21 -4.59
C ARG A 29 -9.06 -1.39 -3.62
N PRO A 30 -10.27 -1.69 -3.11
CA PRO A 30 -10.47 -2.80 -2.20
C PRO A 30 -10.27 -4.14 -2.92
N LEU A 31 -9.64 -5.07 -2.21
CA LEU A 31 -9.34 -6.43 -2.61
C LEU A 31 -9.87 -7.37 -1.54
N VAL A 32 -10.43 -8.49 -1.97
CA VAL A 32 -10.97 -9.51 -1.09
C VAL A 32 -10.16 -10.77 -1.27
N ALA A 33 -9.47 -11.19 -0.20
CA ALA A 33 -8.81 -12.49 -0.19
C ALA A 33 -9.86 -13.59 0.01
N ARG A 34 -9.53 -14.80 -0.44
CA ARG A 34 -10.37 -15.98 -0.19
C ARG A 34 -10.56 -16.16 1.30
N GLU A 35 -11.78 -16.55 1.69
CA GLU A 35 -12.14 -16.77 3.07
C GLU A 35 -11.26 -17.85 3.71
N ARG A 36 -10.80 -17.58 4.94
CA ARG A 36 -10.05 -18.56 5.75
C ARG A 36 -10.65 -18.57 7.14
N LYS A 37 -11.10 -19.75 7.60
CA LYS A 37 -11.68 -19.95 8.95
C LYS A 37 -12.83 -18.98 9.27
N GLY A 38 -13.81 -18.80 8.38
CA GLY A 38 -14.94 -17.90 8.65
C GLY A 38 -14.64 -16.41 8.52
N THR A 39 -13.40 -16.01 8.20
CA THR A 39 -12.99 -14.62 8.11
C THR A 39 -12.57 -14.26 6.69
N VAL A 40 -13.14 -13.18 6.17
CA VAL A 40 -12.76 -12.59 4.89
C VAL A 40 -11.72 -11.50 5.14
N CYS A 41 -10.48 -11.71 4.71
CA CYS A 41 -9.45 -10.69 4.79
C CYS A 41 -9.61 -9.67 3.66
N ARG A 42 -9.60 -8.38 4.02
CA ARG A 42 -9.79 -7.26 3.09
C ARG A 42 -8.52 -6.46 2.97
N PHE A 43 -7.97 -6.42 1.77
CA PHE A 43 -6.81 -5.61 1.44
C PHE A 43 -7.22 -4.39 0.62
N ARG A 44 -6.31 -3.45 0.44
CA ARG A 44 -6.41 -2.38 -0.56
C ARG A 44 -5.08 -2.15 -1.25
N THR A 45 -5.13 -1.77 -2.53
CA THR A 45 -3.92 -1.43 -3.30
C THR A 45 -3.21 -0.20 -2.71
N CYS A 46 -1.89 -0.17 -2.77
CA CYS A 46 -1.08 0.92 -2.24
C CYS A 46 -0.58 1.87 -3.31
N PHE A 47 -0.36 1.40 -4.54
CA PHE A 47 0.00 2.22 -5.71
C PHE A 47 -1.08 2.10 -6.79
N ASP A 48 -1.20 3.13 -7.63
CA ASP A 48 -1.92 3.05 -8.89
C ASP A 48 -1.22 2.04 -9.82
N VAL A 49 -2.02 1.27 -10.57
CA VAL A 49 -1.54 0.27 -11.53
C VAL A 49 -2.16 0.52 -12.88
N ASP A 50 -1.35 0.77 -13.88
CA ASP A 50 -1.80 0.85 -15.27
C ASP A 50 -1.76 -0.54 -15.88
N LEU A 51 -2.93 -1.11 -16.15
CA LEU A 51 -3.08 -2.37 -16.86
C LEU A 51 -2.96 -2.12 -18.35
N ALA A 52 -2.14 -2.92 -19.01
CA ALA A 52 -1.99 -2.93 -20.46
C ALA A 52 -1.91 -4.39 -20.96
N PRO A 53 -2.29 -4.65 -22.23
CA PRO A 53 -2.35 -6.01 -22.76
C PRO A 53 -0.96 -6.48 -23.21
N LEU A 54 -0.01 -6.56 -22.29
CA LEU A 54 1.32 -7.11 -22.50
C LEU A 54 1.71 -8.08 -21.38
N ALA A 55 2.67 -8.96 -21.68
CA ALA A 55 3.24 -9.90 -20.72
C ALA A 55 4.74 -10.06 -20.95
N VAL A 56 5.48 -10.36 -19.89
CA VAL A 56 6.87 -10.81 -20.00
C VAL A 56 6.86 -12.27 -20.44
N ARG A 57 7.54 -12.58 -21.55
CA ARG A 57 7.64 -13.94 -22.09
C ARG A 57 8.94 -14.62 -21.73
N ASP A 58 10.01 -13.86 -21.70
CA ASP A 58 11.34 -14.37 -21.42
C ASP A 58 12.18 -13.30 -20.74
N ALA A 59 13.11 -13.73 -19.90
CA ALA A 59 14.12 -12.89 -19.29
C ALA A 59 15.40 -13.70 -19.09
N VAL A 60 16.49 -13.25 -19.71
CA VAL A 60 17.76 -13.99 -19.74
C VAL A 60 18.92 -13.05 -19.49
N LEU A 61 19.89 -13.51 -18.70
CA LEU A 61 21.18 -12.85 -18.56
C LEU A 61 22.09 -13.37 -19.65
N GLU A 62 22.50 -12.48 -20.53
CA GLU A 62 23.38 -12.80 -21.64
C GLU A 62 24.79 -12.29 -21.37
N HIS A 63 25.77 -13.12 -21.74
CA HIS A 63 27.20 -12.78 -21.71
C HIS A 63 27.77 -12.97 -23.11
N PRO A 64 27.46 -12.07 -24.05
CA PRO A 64 27.95 -12.22 -25.42
C PRO A 64 29.48 -12.08 -25.44
N THR A 65 30.15 -12.94 -26.21
CA THR A 65 31.61 -12.96 -26.26
C THR A 65 32.16 -11.61 -26.74
N GLY A 66 33.04 -11.00 -25.93
CA GLY A 66 33.63 -9.69 -26.24
C GLY A 66 32.67 -8.52 -26.12
N GLN A 67 31.47 -8.73 -25.58
CA GLN A 67 30.51 -7.68 -25.26
C GLN A 67 30.22 -7.64 -23.76
N ARG A 68 29.57 -6.56 -23.36
CA ARG A 68 29.12 -6.33 -22.00
C ARG A 68 28.00 -7.31 -21.63
N PRO A 69 27.87 -7.68 -20.35
CA PRO A 69 26.72 -8.44 -19.89
C PRO A 69 25.44 -7.64 -20.07
N ARG A 70 24.35 -8.31 -20.45
CA ARG A 70 23.05 -7.66 -20.57
C ARG A 70 21.91 -8.52 -20.06
N VAL A 71 20.92 -7.90 -19.45
CA VAL A 71 19.63 -8.55 -19.16
C VAL A 71 18.71 -8.28 -20.34
N ARG A 72 18.35 -9.34 -21.08
CA ARG A 72 17.37 -9.25 -22.16
C ARG A 72 16.00 -9.67 -21.63
N LEU A 73 15.00 -8.80 -21.78
CA LEU A 73 13.60 -9.11 -21.59
C LEU A 73 12.90 -9.18 -22.95
N GLN A 74 12.02 -10.16 -23.12
CA GLN A 74 11.12 -10.25 -24.25
C GLN A 74 9.68 -10.03 -23.78
N LEU A 75 9.05 -8.99 -24.29
CA LEU A 75 7.64 -8.68 -24.05
C LEU A 75 6.80 -9.16 -25.23
N GLU A 76 5.68 -9.79 -24.93
CA GLU A 76 4.59 -9.99 -25.89
C GLU A 76 3.56 -8.89 -25.75
N LEU A 77 3.20 -8.29 -26.87
CA LEU A 77 2.28 -7.17 -27.01
C LEU A 77 1.00 -7.64 -27.70
N GLY A 78 -0.14 -7.54 -27.01
CA GLY A 78 -1.45 -7.66 -27.65
C GLY A 78 -1.71 -6.50 -28.62
N ASP A 79 -2.64 -6.68 -29.56
CA ASP A 79 -2.89 -5.72 -30.66
C ASP A 79 -3.03 -4.25 -30.22
N PRO A 80 -3.85 -3.89 -29.21
CA PRO A 80 -4.00 -2.49 -28.81
C PRO A 80 -2.82 -1.98 -27.98
N CYS A 81 -1.90 -2.85 -27.54
CA CYS A 81 -0.78 -2.47 -26.70
C CYS A 81 0.20 -1.53 -27.41
N ARG A 82 0.32 -1.64 -28.74
CA ARG A 82 1.21 -0.80 -29.54
C ARG A 82 0.85 0.67 -29.44
N THR A 83 -0.44 0.99 -29.52
CA THR A 83 -0.96 2.36 -29.34
C THR A 83 -0.77 2.82 -27.90
N ILE A 84 -0.99 1.95 -26.91
CA ILE A 84 -0.82 2.29 -25.48
C ILE A 84 0.64 2.63 -25.14
N LEU A 85 1.59 1.90 -25.73
CA LEU A 85 3.04 2.13 -25.52
C LEU A 85 3.60 3.27 -26.37
N ALA A 86 2.86 3.73 -27.39
CA ALA A 86 3.21 4.94 -28.15
C ALA A 86 3.00 6.24 -27.36
N GLU A 87 2.28 6.18 -26.23
CA GLU A 87 2.18 7.29 -25.30
C GLU A 87 3.41 7.35 -24.38
N PRO A 88 3.89 8.56 -24.01
CA PRO A 88 5.09 8.74 -23.19
C PRO A 88 4.82 8.51 -21.69
N HIS A 89 4.33 7.32 -21.35
CA HIS A 89 4.09 6.88 -19.97
C HIS A 89 5.11 5.83 -19.53
N PRO A 90 5.53 5.84 -18.24
CA PRO A 90 6.39 4.79 -17.70
C PRO A 90 5.68 3.43 -17.69
N LEU A 91 6.45 2.37 -17.92
CA LEU A 91 6.04 0.99 -17.64
C LEU A 91 6.72 0.53 -16.35
N ARG A 92 5.92 0.09 -15.39
CA ARG A 92 6.41 -0.36 -14.09
C ARG A 92 6.62 -1.87 -14.08
N PHE A 93 7.78 -2.27 -13.59
CA PHE A 93 8.16 -3.66 -13.35
C PHE A 93 8.35 -3.90 -11.85
N TYR A 94 8.03 -5.12 -11.43
CA TYR A 94 8.35 -5.66 -10.11
C TYR A 94 9.34 -6.81 -10.29
N ILE A 95 10.46 -6.77 -9.59
CA ILE A 95 11.45 -7.84 -9.60
C ILE A 95 11.04 -8.87 -8.54
N HIS A 96 10.66 -10.06 -8.98
CA HIS A 96 10.17 -11.15 -8.14
C HIS A 96 11.13 -12.34 -8.16
N HIS A 97 11.45 -12.90 -7.00
CA HIS A 97 12.21 -14.14 -6.91
C HIS A 97 12.02 -14.78 -5.53
N SER A 98 12.23 -16.10 -5.44
CA SER A 98 12.15 -16.83 -4.16
C SER A 98 13.32 -16.52 -3.23
N ASP A 99 14.52 -16.33 -3.80
CA ASP A 99 15.69 -15.77 -3.10
C ASP A 99 15.55 -14.24 -2.99
N PRO A 100 15.44 -13.67 -1.78
CA PRO A 100 15.30 -12.23 -1.56
C PRO A 100 16.54 -11.41 -1.94
N GLY A 101 17.72 -12.03 -2.04
CA GLY A 101 18.95 -11.35 -2.44
C GLY A 101 18.97 -10.97 -3.92
N LEU A 102 18.35 -11.78 -4.78
CA LEU A 102 18.38 -11.57 -6.23
C LEU A 102 17.66 -10.28 -6.66
N PRO A 103 16.43 -9.97 -6.20
CA PRO A 103 15.75 -8.73 -6.57
C PRO A 103 16.52 -7.47 -6.17
N ALA A 104 17.16 -7.49 -4.99
CA ALA A 104 17.98 -6.38 -4.52
C ALA A 104 19.22 -6.17 -5.40
N THR A 105 19.90 -7.25 -5.77
CA THR A 105 21.08 -7.19 -6.66
C THR A 105 20.70 -6.73 -8.07
N LEU A 106 19.58 -7.20 -8.63
CA LEU A 106 19.10 -6.72 -9.93
C LEU A 106 18.73 -5.23 -9.89
N LEU A 107 18.08 -4.77 -8.82
CA LEU A 107 17.80 -3.35 -8.67
C LEU A 107 19.09 -2.52 -8.56
N LEU A 108 20.11 -3.03 -7.87
CA LEU A 108 21.44 -2.42 -7.84
C LEU A 108 22.04 -2.34 -9.25
N TRP A 109 21.97 -3.41 -10.03
CA TRP A 109 22.44 -3.43 -11.41
C TRP A 109 21.76 -2.34 -12.24
N LEU A 110 20.43 -2.29 -12.21
CA LEU A 110 19.63 -1.34 -12.97
C LEU A 110 19.84 0.12 -12.56
N THR A 111 20.21 0.38 -11.30
CA THR A 111 20.34 1.76 -10.78
C THR A 111 21.77 2.27 -10.69
N ARG A 112 22.78 1.38 -10.71
CA ARG A 112 24.19 1.74 -10.51
C ARG A 112 25.14 1.23 -11.58
N HIS A 113 24.77 0.17 -12.30
CA HIS A 113 25.64 -0.46 -13.31
C HIS A 113 25.05 -0.41 -14.72
N LEU A 114 23.87 0.20 -14.91
CA LEU A 114 23.21 0.36 -16.19
C LEU A 114 23.92 1.43 -17.04
N GLU A 115 24.35 1.07 -18.25
CA GLU A 115 24.96 2.01 -19.20
C GLU A 115 23.96 2.56 -20.21
N CYS A 116 23.03 1.73 -20.66
CA CYS A 116 21.92 2.13 -21.51
C CYS A 116 20.83 1.06 -21.56
N VAL A 117 19.67 1.43 -22.09
CA VAL A 117 18.60 0.49 -22.42
C VAL A 117 18.41 0.45 -23.92
N THR A 118 18.41 -0.73 -24.52
CA THR A 118 18.11 -0.93 -25.94
C THR A 118 16.68 -1.43 -26.10
N LEU A 119 15.96 -0.87 -27.07
CA LEU A 119 14.60 -1.26 -27.44
C LEU A 119 14.58 -1.72 -28.89
N GLN A 120 14.02 -2.89 -29.16
CA GLN A 120 13.87 -3.40 -30.52
C GLN A 120 12.56 -4.19 -30.67
N ALA A 121 11.68 -3.77 -31.58
CA ALA A 121 10.47 -4.51 -31.91
C ALA A 121 10.70 -5.37 -33.15
N GLY A 122 10.57 -6.70 -33.03
CA GLY A 122 10.85 -7.64 -34.11
C GLY A 122 12.23 -7.42 -34.76
N ALA A 123 12.27 -7.35 -36.08
CA ALA A 123 13.46 -7.01 -36.87
C ALA A 123 13.63 -5.49 -37.12
N GLY A 124 12.92 -4.64 -36.37
CA GLY A 124 12.97 -3.19 -36.50
C GLY A 124 14.30 -2.57 -36.03
N PRO A 125 14.46 -1.25 -36.19
CA PRO A 125 15.64 -0.53 -35.74
C PRO A 125 15.79 -0.58 -34.22
N VAL A 126 17.02 -0.67 -33.75
CA VAL A 126 17.35 -0.58 -32.32
C VAL A 126 17.34 0.89 -31.90
N VAL A 127 16.63 1.17 -30.82
CA VAL A 127 16.60 2.49 -30.18
C VAL A 127 17.30 2.41 -28.84
N THR A 128 18.29 3.28 -28.62
CA THR A 128 19.02 3.34 -27.35
C THR A 128 18.47 4.47 -26.49
N LEU A 129 18.17 4.15 -25.23
CA LEU A 129 17.78 5.06 -24.18
C LEU A 129 18.92 5.21 -23.17
N PRO A 130 19.09 6.40 -22.57
CA PRO A 130 20.06 6.63 -21.50
C PRO A 130 19.69 5.85 -20.21
N PRO A 131 20.64 5.64 -19.28
CA PRO A 131 20.39 4.93 -18.01
C PRO A 131 19.28 5.52 -17.16
N ASP A 132 19.12 6.84 -17.18
CA ASP A 132 18.10 7.58 -16.42
C ASP A 132 16.67 7.35 -16.94
N ALA A 133 16.52 6.63 -18.07
CA ALA A 133 15.23 6.08 -18.47
C ALA A 133 14.69 5.05 -17.47
N VAL A 134 15.56 4.45 -16.65
CA VAL A 134 15.20 3.53 -15.56
C VAL A 134 15.30 4.24 -14.22
N ALA A 135 14.21 4.22 -13.45
CA ALA A 135 14.17 4.78 -12.11
C ALA A 135 13.57 3.78 -11.12
N SER A 136 14.21 3.60 -9.95
CA SER A 136 13.58 2.88 -8.86
C SER A 136 12.44 3.71 -8.26
N LEU A 137 11.39 3.03 -7.77
CA LEU A 137 10.31 3.73 -7.09
C LEU A 137 10.80 4.31 -5.76
N SER A 138 10.90 5.64 -5.68
CA SER A 138 11.36 6.33 -4.48
C SER A 138 10.34 6.27 -3.32
N ALA A 139 10.87 6.28 -2.09
CA ALA A 139 10.14 6.02 -0.85
C ALA A 139 9.06 7.05 -0.40
N PRO A 140 9.08 8.35 -0.78
CA PRO A 140 8.03 9.26 -0.34
C PRO A 140 6.71 9.06 -1.10
N ALA A 141 6.75 8.91 -2.43
CA ALA A 141 5.58 8.74 -3.30
C ALA A 141 4.96 7.33 -3.22
N SER A 142 5.75 6.35 -2.77
CA SER A 142 5.39 4.92 -2.77
C SER A 142 5.11 4.41 -1.35
N ALA A 143 4.25 5.11 -0.61
CA ALA A 143 3.89 4.81 0.77
C ALA A 143 2.89 3.66 0.90
N VAL A 144 3.20 2.66 1.73
CA VAL A 144 2.33 1.51 2.02
C VAL A 144 1.59 1.71 3.34
N TYR A 145 2.31 1.99 4.42
CA TYR A 145 1.69 2.16 5.74
C TYR A 145 1.18 3.60 5.95
N PRO A 146 0.00 3.77 6.59
CA PRO A 146 -0.44 5.08 7.05
C PRO A 146 0.60 5.68 8.00
N TRP A 147 0.88 6.97 7.83
CA TRP A 147 1.92 7.66 8.60
C TRP A 147 1.40 9.03 9.05
N PRO A 148 1.70 9.48 10.28
CA PRO A 148 1.30 10.81 10.72
C PRO A 148 1.93 11.90 9.84
N ASP A 149 1.15 12.90 9.45
CA ASP A 149 1.62 14.02 8.62
C ASP A 149 2.76 14.82 9.27
N THR A 150 2.83 14.80 10.60
CA THR A 150 3.86 15.51 11.40
C THR A 150 5.11 14.67 11.66
N ALA A 151 5.11 13.38 11.28
CA ALA A 151 6.22 12.48 11.54
C ALA A 151 7.17 12.40 10.33
N PRO A 152 8.51 12.43 10.53
CA PRO A 152 9.46 12.27 9.43
C PRO A 152 9.24 10.96 8.66
N SER A 153 9.18 11.03 7.33
CA SER A 153 8.91 9.89 6.47
C SER A 153 10.05 8.85 6.43
N GLY A 154 11.28 9.23 6.80
CA GLY A 154 12.43 8.31 6.84
C GLY A 154 12.21 7.11 7.77
N TYR A 155 11.58 7.33 8.93
CA TYR A 155 11.21 6.24 9.85
C TYR A 155 10.18 5.28 9.24
N ARG A 156 9.27 5.79 8.40
CA ARG A 156 8.34 4.94 7.63
C ARG A 156 9.10 4.06 6.67
N SER A 157 10.05 4.62 5.93
CA SER A 157 10.86 3.88 4.97
C SER A 157 11.64 2.75 5.65
N VAL A 158 12.21 2.99 6.84
CA VAL A 158 12.89 1.96 7.62
C VAL A 158 11.92 0.88 8.08
N LEU A 159 10.75 1.26 8.61
CA LEU A 159 9.70 0.30 8.99
C LEU A 159 9.28 -0.56 7.79
N GLU A 160 9.07 0.05 6.63
CA GLU A 160 8.70 -0.64 5.40
C GLU A 160 9.81 -1.56 4.91
N LEU A 161 11.09 -1.17 5.06
CA LEU A 161 12.22 -2.02 4.68
C LEU A 161 12.24 -3.32 5.48
N PHE A 162 11.93 -3.28 6.77
CA PHE A 162 11.92 -4.48 7.61
C PHE A 162 10.63 -5.29 7.54
N SER A 163 9.52 -4.70 7.10
CA SER A 163 8.21 -5.37 7.11
C SER A 163 7.64 -5.73 5.75
N LEU A 164 8.09 -5.06 4.69
CA LEU A 164 7.69 -5.32 3.30
C LEU A 164 8.79 -4.84 2.35
N HIS A 165 9.98 -5.43 2.48
CA HIS A 165 11.16 -5.10 1.66
C HIS A 165 10.87 -5.19 0.15
N GLU A 166 9.99 -6.10 -0.26
CA GLU A 166 9.60 -6.35 -1.65
C GLU A 166 9.06 -5.09 -2.35
N LYS A 167 8.50 -4.13 -1.59
CA LYS A 167 8.00 -2.88 -2.18
C LYS A 167 9.11 -2.04 -2.82
N PHE A 168 10.36 -2.25 -2.42
CA PHE A 168 11.52 -1.52 -2.96
C PHE A 168 12.06 -2.16 -4.23
N CYS A 169 11.60 -3.35 -4.60
CA CYS A 169 12.03 -4.08 -5.81
C CYS A 169 11.22 -3.67 -7.05
N PHE A 170 10.71 -2.44 -7.08
CA PHE A 170 9.99 -1.87 -8.23
C PHE A 170 10.86 -0.85 -8.95
N PHE A 171 10.77 -0.85 -10.27
CA PHE A 171 11.36 0.17 -11.12
C PHE A 171 10.43 0.54 -12.27
N GLU A 172 10.63 1.72 -12.82
CA GLU A 172 9.92 2.23 -14.00
C GLU A 172 10.90 2.41 -15.15
N LEU A 173 10.47 2.00 -16.34
CA LEU A 173 11.15 2.26 -17.60
C LEU A 173 10.33 3.27 -18.40
N THR A 174 10.94 4.40 -18.72
CA THR A 174 10.38 5.43 -19.59
C THR A 174 10.94 5.31 -21.01
N GLY A 175 10.37 6.07 -21.97
CA GLY A 175 10.91 6.12 -23.34
C GLY A 175 10.47 5.00 -24.28
N LEU A 176 9.58 4.10 -23.85
CA LEU A 176 9.05 3.00 -24.69
C LEU A 176 8.40 3.48 -25.99
N HIS A 177 7.76 4.65 -25.98
CA HIS A 177 7.17 5.30 -27.14
C HIS A 177 8.15 5.63 -28.27
N ARG A 178 9.46 5.62 -28.00
CA ARG A 178 10.51 5.88 -29.00
C ARG A 178 10.79 4.66 -29.88
N ALA A 179 10.40 3.46 -29.44
CA ALA A 179 10.54 2.25 -30.23
C ALA A 179 9.53 2.23 -31.39
N ALA A 180 9.97 1.81 -32.58
CA ALA A 180 9.07 1.59 -33.70
C ALA A 180 8.31 0.27 -33.50
N LEU A 181 7.16 0.30 -32.82
CA LEU A 181 6.36 -0.88 -32.45
C LEU A 181 5.61 -1.50 -33.65
N THR A 182 6.36 -2.06 -34.59
CA THR A 182 5.84 -2.70 -35.81
C THR A 182 5.49 -4.18 -35.63
N ASP A 183 5.87 -4.79 -34.51
CA ASP A 183 5.67 -6.22 -34.20
C ASP A 183 4.88 -6.43 -32.88
N HIS A 184 4.43 -7.65 -32.63
CA HIS A 184 3.83 -8.10 -31.37
C HIS A 184 4.87 -8.51 -30.33
N ALA A 185 6.16 -8.42 -30.66
CA ALA A 185 7.25 -8.68 -29.73
C ALA A 185 8.11 -7.42 -29.57
N LEU A 186 8.41 -7.06 -28.33
CA LEU A 186 9.36 -6.01 -27.97
C LEU A 186 10.48 -6.59 -27.12
N THR A 187 11.70 -6.49 -27.60
CA THR A 187 12.91 -6.85 -26.87
C THR A 187 13.45 -5.61 -26.16
N ILE A 188 13.72 -5.75 -24.86
CA ILE A 188 14.36 -4.74 -24.02
C ILE A 188 15.68 -5.30 -23.55
N GLY A 189 16.79 -4.65 -23.87
CA GLY A 189 18.12 -4.99 -23.36
C GLY A 189 18.59 -3.98 -22.34
N PHE A 190 18.92 -4.41 -21.14
CA PHE A 190 19.62 -3.60 -20.15
C PHE A 190 21.11 -3.92 -20.25
N GLU A 191 21.88 -3.02 -20.87
CA GLU A 191 23.32 -3.18 -21.07
C GLU A 191 24.05 -2.71 -19.80
N LEU A 192 24.90 -3.57 -19.24
CA LEU A 192 25.52 -3.37 -17.94
C LEU A 192 27.03 -3.23 -18.08
N ASP A 193 27.67 -2.42 -17.23
CA ASP A 193 29.12 -2.27 -17.25
C ASP A 193 29.83 -3.51 -16.66
N SER A 194 30.01 -3.51 -15.34
CA SER A 194 30.65 -4.59 -14.58
C SER A 194 29.85 -4.87 -13.30
N PRO A 195 28.69 -5.52 -13.42
CA PRO A 195 27.84 -5.79 -12.28
C PRO A 195 28.42 -6.90 -11.37
N PRO A 196 28.18 -6.87 -10.04
CA PRO A 196 28.51 -7.98 -9.15
C PRO A 196 27.71 -9.23 -9.52
N PRO A 197 28.19 -10.46 -9.26
CA PRO A 197 27.50 -11.69 -9.69
C PRO A 197 26.10 -11.84 -9.10
N LEU A 198 25.20 -12.52 -9.82
CA LEU A 198 23.90 -12.92 -9.28
C LEU A 198 24.00 -14.18 -8.43
N ALA A 199 23.19 -14.24 -7.38
CA ALA A 199 23.07 -15.43 -6.52
C ALA A 199 22.31 -16.59 -7.19
N ALA A 200 21.45 -16.28 -8.17
CA ALA A 200 20.65 -17.26 -8.91
C ALA A 200 20.40 -16.80 -10.35
N ALA A 201 19.95 -17.72 -11.20
CA ALA A 201 19.57 -17.42 -12.57
C ALA A 201 18.28 -16.60 -12.63
N ILE A 202 18.15 -15.77 -13.67
CA ILE A 202 16.90 -15.06 -13.99
C ILE A 202 16.07 -15.87 -14.98
N GLY A 203 14.76 -15.67 -14.95
CA GLY A 203 13.81 -16.32 -15.85
C GLY A 203 12.54 -15.49 -16.05
N PRO A 204 11.55 -16.00 -16.80
CA PRO A 204 10.37 -15.24 -17.20
C PRO A 204 9.56 -14.69 -16.03
N ASP A 205 9.56 -15.37 -14.88
CA ASP A 205 8.87 -14.93 -13.66
C ASP A 205 9.62 -13.86 -12.85
N THR A 206 10.88 -13.56 -13.22
CA THR A 206 11.74 -12.61 -12.50
C THR A 206 11.23 -11.18 -12.61
N PHE A 207 10.67 -10.82 -13.76
CA PHE A 207 10.12 -9.49 -14.00
C PHE A 207 8.62 -9.60 -14.18
N ARG A 208 7.86 -9.07 -13.22
CA ARG A 208 6.41 -9.06 -13.25
C ARG A 208 5.87 -7.68 -13.57
N LEU A 209 4.75 -7.67 -14.27
CA LEU A 209 4.01 -6.48 -14.63
C LEU A 209 2.75 -6.38 -13.77
N HIS A 210 2.12 -5.20 -13.76
CA HIS A 210 0.81 -5.01 -13.13
C HIS A 210 0.78 -5.35 -11.63
N CYS A 211 1.91 -5.20 -10.94
CA CYS A 211 2.03 -5.46 -9.52
C CYS A 211 1.83 -4.19 -8.68
N THR A 212 1.31 -4.36 -7.47
CA THR A 212 1.26 -3.29 -6.45
C THR A 212 1.30 -3.90 -5.06
N PRO A 213 1.90 -3.23 -4.07
CA PRO A 213 1.69 -3.62 -2.69
C PRO A 213 0.22 -3.51 -2.32
N ALA A 214 -0.24 -4.43 -1.48
CA ALA A 214 -1.57 -4.43 -0.91
C ALA A 214 -1.45 -4.51 0.62
N ILE A 215 -2.23 -3.68 1.31
CA ILE A 215 -2.22 -3.59 2.77
C ILE A 215 -3.57 -4.04 3.32
N ASN A 216 -3.55 -4.81 4.41
CA ASN A 216 -4.73 -5.34 5.08
C ASN A 216 -5.40 -4.27 5.94
N LEU A 217 -5.94 -3.25 5.27
CA LEU A 217 -6.67 -2.15 5.85
C LEU A 217 -7.90 -1.82 5.02
N PHE A 218 -9.02 -1.62 5.68
CA PHE A 218 -10.27 -1.16 5.08
C PHE A 218 -10.95 -0.12 5.97
N GLU A 219 -11.81 0.69 5.37
CA GLU A 219 -12.59 1.69 6.10
C GLU A 219 -13.98 1.14 6.38
N ALA A 220 -14.48 1.40 7.58
CA ALA A 220 -15.83 1.03 7.97
C ALA A 220 -16.45 2.08 8.91
N PRO A 221 -17.78 2.15 8.99
CA PRO A 221 -18.44 2.91 10.04
C PRO A 221 -18.22 2.23 11.40
N GLY A 222 -17.97 3.04 12.43
CA GLY A 222 -17.98 2.58 13.81
C GLY A 222 -19.37 2.66 14.44
N GLU A 223 -19.61 1.80 15.42
CA GLU A 223 -20.85 1.81 16.20
C GLU A 223 -21.08 3.17 16.89
N PRO A 224 -22.31 3.71 16.88
CA PRO A 224 -22.61 4.95 17.58
C PRO A 224 -22.41 4.82 19.10
N ILE A 225 -21.55 5.67 19.64
CA ILE A 225 -21.25 5.73 21.07
C ILE A 225 -22.17 6.75 21.72
N THR A 226 -22.96 6.30 22.69
CA THR A 226 -23.66 7.22 23.60
C THR A 226 -22.70 7.67 24.69
N CYS A 227 -22.31 8.94 24.67
CA CYS A 227 -21.53 9.48 25.77
C CYS A 227 -22.40 9.55 27.03
N SER A 228 -21.81 9.41 28.21
CA SER A 228 -22.49 9.66 29.49
C SER A 228 -21.67 10.71 30.24
N PRO A 229 -22.30 11.65 30.98
CA PRO A 229 -21.56 12.61 31.80
C PRO A 229 -20.65 11.96 32.85
N LEU A 230 -20.97 10.72 33.25
CA LEU A 230 -20.22 9.92 34.22
C LEU A 230 -19.23 8.96 33.55
N GLY A 231 -19.41 8.67 32.26
CA GLY A 231 -18.54 7.77 31.50
C GLY A 231 -17.29 8.51 31.03
N ARG A 232 -16.12 8.04 31.47
CA ARG A 232 -14.84 8.66 31.08
C ARG A 232 -14.44 8.34 29.65
N GLU A 233 -14.68 7.10 29.20
CA GLU A 233 -14.25 6.58 27.91
C GLU A 233 -15.23 5.52 27.41
N ALA A 234 -15.29 5.33 26.11
CA ALA A 234 -16.10 4.29 25.47
C ALA A 234 -15.27 3.51 24.46
N ILE A 235 -15.50 2.21 24.35
CA ILE A 235 -14.81 1.39 23.36
C ILE A 235 -15.31 1.70 21.95
N VAL A 236 -14.39 1.74 21.00
CA VAL A 236 -14.69 1.92 19.57
C VAL A 236 -14.81 0.55 18.94
N ARG A 237 -15.97 0.27 18.32
CA ARG A 237 -16.25 -0.97 17.59
C ARG A 237 -16.65 -0.66 16.15
N VAL A 238 -16.53 -1.65 15.27
CA VAL A 238 -17.02 -1.59 13.90
C VAL A 238 -18.50 -1.93 13.92
N ASP A 239 -19.31 -1.18 13.19
CA ASP A 239 -20.74 -1.50 13.07
C ASP A 239 -20.95 -2.82 12.32
N GLY A 240 -21.76 -3.72 12.90
CA GLY A 240 -22.19 -4.96 12.25
C GLY A 240 -21.10 -6.02 12.05
N VAL A 241 -19.96 -5.92 12.73
CA VAL A 241 -18.87 -6.92 12.62
C VAL A 241 -18.46 -7.44 13.99
N ASP A 242 -18.32 -8.76 14.10
CA ASP A 242 -17.82 -9.39 15.32
C ASP A 242 -16.41 -8.87 15.66
N PRO A 243 -16.21 -8.27 16.86
CA PRO A 243 -14.93 -7.70 17.27
C PRO A 243 -13.74 -8.67 17.23
N ARG A 244 -13.98 -9.99 17.29
CA ARG A 244 -12.92 -11.00 17.21
C ARG A 244 -12.31 -11.11 15.81
N HIS A 245 -12.97 -10.57 14.80
CA HIS A 245 -12.53 -10.62 13.41
C HIS A 245 -11.91 -9.31 12.93
N VAL A 246 -11.97 -8.22 13.72
CA VAL A 246 -11.51 -6.90 13.31
C VAL A 246 -10.92 -6.10 14.47
N GLU A 247 -9.76 -5.49 14.22
CA GLU A 247 -9.11 -4.55 15.14
C GLU A 247 -9.18 -3.12 14.59
N VAL A 248 -9.44 -2.15 15.49
CA VAL A 248 -9.43 -0.72 15.15
C VAL A 248 -8.00 -0.23 15.02
N HIS A 249 -7.57 0.02 13.78
CA HIS A 249 -6.22 0.52 13.51
C HIS A 249 -6.16 2.04 13.75
N ASP A 250 -7.07 2.81 13.15
CA ASP A 250 -7.14 4.26 13.33
C ASP A 250 -8.55 4.83 13.24
N VAL A 251 -8.80 5.95 13.93
CA VAL A 251 -10.07 6.68 13.83
C VAL A 251 -9.87 7.88 12.92
N LEU A 252 -10.56 7.86 11.78
CA LEU A 252 -10.40 8.85 10.71
C LEU A 252 -11.15 10.14 11.03
N ALA A 253 -12.36 10.03 11.56
CA ALA A 253 -13.14 11.17 12.04
C ALA A 253 -14.06 10.76 13.18
N VAL A 254 -14.46 11.74 13.99
CA VAL A 254 -15.49 11.58 15.01
C VAL A 254 -16.51 12.68 14.81
N THR A 255 -17.77 12.33 14.61
CA THR A 255 -18.86 13.29 14.47
C THR A 255 -19.78 13.17 15.68
N SER A 256 -19.96 14.26 16.42
CA SER A 256 -20.96 14.34 17.48
C SER A 256 -22.30 14.80 16.92
N ILE A 257 -23.37 14.22 17.45
CA ILE A 257 -24.75 14.53 17.10
C ILE A 257 -25.48 14.96 18.39
N GLY A 258 -25.96 16.19 18.41
CA GLY A 258 -26.74 16.73 19.54
C GLY A 258 -28.18 16.21 19.52
N ARG A 259 -28.66 15.71 20.66
CA ARG A 259 -30.02 15.12 20.77
C ARG A 259 -31.17 16.10 20.53
N VAL A 260 -30.99 17.38 20.86
CA VAL A 260 -32.09 18.36 20.90
C VAL A 260 -32.30 19.09 19.57
N HIS A 261 -31.23 19.31 18.80
CA HIS A 261 -31.30 20.10 17.55
C HIS A 261 -30.76 19.35 16.32
N GLY A 262 -30.37 18.08 16.46
CA GLY A 262 -29.76 17.30 15.37
C GLY A 262 -28.44 17.85 14.84
N GLY A 263 -27.86 18.87 15.49
CA GLY A 263 -26.63 19.51 15.06
C GLY A 263 -25.47 18.50 15.01
N ARG A 264 -24.86 18.37 13.83
CA ARG A 264 -23.68 17.53 13.60
C ARG A 264 -22.42 18.37 13.71
N ARG A 265 -21.42 17.87 14.43
CA ARG A 265 -20.12 18.53 14.55
C ARG A 265 -19.00 17.52 14.47
N THR A 266 -18.08 17.70 13.52
CA THR A 266 -16.83 16.95 13.49
C THR A 266 -15.93 17.43 14.62
N LEU A 267 -15.48 16.50 15.46
CA LEU A 267 -14.56 16.77 16.55
C LEU A 267 -13.12 16.64 16.05
N ALA A 268 -12.24 17.52 16.51
CA ALA A 268 -10.81 17.38 16.25
C ALA A 268 -10.18 16.43 17.30
N PRO A 269 -9.13 15.67 16.93
CA PRO A 269 -8.36 14.90 17.91
C PRO A 269 -7.59 15.85 18.84
N PHE A 270 -7.52 15.50 20.13
CA PHE A 270 -6.83 16.27 21.16
C PHE A 270 -5.34 16.46 20.84
N THR A 271 -4.71 15.51 20.13
CA THR A 271 -3.30 15.58 19.72
C THR A 271 -2.99 16.71 18.74
N ARG A 272 -4.00 17.31 18.10
CA ARG A 272 -3.83 18.51 17.26
C ARG A 272 -3.92 19.81 18.06
N HIS A 273 -4.25 19.76 19.34
CA HIS A 273 -4.30 20.93 20.20
C HIS A 273 -2.88 21.41 20.54
N VAL A 274 -2.57 22.68 20.27
CA VAL A 274 -1.26 23.27 20.51
C VAL A 274 -1.40 24.42 21.51
N GLY A 275 -1.14 24.13 22.79
CA GLY A 275 -1.10 25.13 23.86
C GLY A 275 -2.42 25.85 24.15
N GLY A 276 -2.51 26.50 25.31
CA GLY A 276 -3.68 27.31 25.69
C GLY A 276 -4.95 26.53 26.02
N PRO A 277 -6.04 27.23 26.40
CA PRO A 277 -7.31 26.62 26.76
C PRO A 277 -8.03 26.03 25.54
N LEU A 278 -8.72 24.91 25.75
CA LEU A 278 -9.50 24.24 24.71
C LEU A 278 -10.70 25.11 24.31
N ALA A 279 -10.76 25.56 23.05
CA ALA A 279 -11.86 26.39 22.56
C ALA A 279 -13.12 25.59 22.17
N ALA A 280 -12.96 24.28 21.92
CA ALA A 280 -13.99 23.40 21.38
C ALA A 280 -13.81 21.97 21.92
N PRO A 281 -14.89 21.17 22.02
CA PRO A 281 -14.74 19.75 22.34
C PRO A 281 -13.82 19.03 21.35
N THR A 282 -12.92 18.22 21.89
CA THR A 282 -12.02 17.33 21.13
C THR A 282 -12.22 15.90 21.61
N TYR A 283 -11.57 14.95 20.94
CA TYR A 283 -11.54 13.56 21.39
C TYR A 283 -10.10 13.07 21.57
N ALA A 284 -9.88 12.23 22.58
CA ALA A 284 -8.62 11.52 22.77
C ALA A 284 -8.85 10.01 22.54
N LEU A 285 -7.82 9.34 22.03
CA LEU A 285 -7.83 7.90 21.83
C LEU A 285 -6.84 7.25 22.79
N ARG A 286 -7.30 6.23 23.51
CA ARG A 286 -6.44 5.38 24.34
C ARG A 286 -6.48 3.96 23.77
N ARG A 287 -5.31 3.35 23.61
CA ARG A 287 -5.17 1.99 23.08
C ARG A 287 -4.58 1.10 24.16
N VAL A 288 -5.21 -0.04 24.41
CA VAL A 288 -4.75 -1.02 25.40
C VAL A 288 -4.81 -2.43 24.84
N ALA A 289 -3.93 -3.30 25.32
CA ALA A 289 -4.06 -4.73 25.07
C ALA A 289 -5.43 -5.20 25.58
N SER A 290 -6.15 -5.93 24.74
CA SER A 290 -7.44 -6.49 25.09
C SER A 290 -7.23 -7.59 26.14
N PRO A 291 -8.03 -7.61 27.22
CA PRO A 291 -7.93 -8.63 28.26
C PRO A 291 -8.29 -10.05 27.78
N SER A 292 -9.02 -10.17 26.65
CA SER A 292 -9.67 -11.42 26.24
C SER A 292 -8.99 -12.16 25.09
N ASP A 293 -8.30 -11.47 24.18
CA ASP A 293 -7.91 -12.05 22.90
C ASP A 293 -6.52 -11.60 22.38
N GLY A 294 -5.77 -10.81 23.16
CA GLY A 294 -4.46 -10.31 22.78
C GLY A 294 -4.46 -9.24 21.67
N ASN A 295 -5.64 -8.82 21.19
CA ASN A 295 -5.77 -7.70 20.26
C ASN A 295 -5.58 -6.36 20.97
N VAL A 296 -5.72 -5.25 20.25
CA VAL A 296 -5.69 -3.90 20.83
C VAL A 296 -7.10 -3.31 20.81
N ASP A 297 -7.64 -3.05 22.00
CA ASP A 297 -8.88 -2.30 22.15
C ASP A 297 -8.59 -0.79 22.08
N THR A 298 -9.40 -0.08 21.29
CA THR A 298 -9.34 1.38 21.18
C THR A 298 -10.50 2.01 21.93
N TYR A 299 -10.18 2.87 22.88
CA TYR A 299 -11.13 3.66 23.65
C TYR A 299 -11.12 5.12 23.18
N LEU A 300 -12.29 5.72 23.11
CA LEU A 300 -12.52 7.12 22.79
C LEU A 300 -12.98 7.86 24.04
N ALA A 301 -12.30 8.95 24.35
CA ALA A 301 -12.65 9.87 25.42
C ALA A 301 -13.03 11.23 24.82
N LEU A 302 -14.14 11.82 25.29
CA LEU A 302 -14.45 13.20 24.96
C LEU A 302 -13.72 14.14 25.91
N VAL A 303 -12.98 15.09 25.35
CA VAL A 303 -12.30 16.14 26.11
C VAL A 303 -13.07 17.43 25.88
N VAL A 304 -13.77 17.88 26.91
CA VAL A 304 -14.61 19.08 26.88
C VAL A 304 -13.87 20.21 27.59
N PRO A 305 -13.96 21.47 27.10
CA PRO A 305 -13.39 22.61 27.82
C PRO A 305 -13.93 22.68 29.26
N PRO A 306 -13.11 23.08 30.25
CA PRO A 306 -13.59 23.32 31.59
C PRO A 306 -14.73 24.36 31.55
N ALA A 307 -15.73 24.17 32.40
CA ALA A 307 -16.87 25.08 32.51
C ALA A 307 -16.37 26.49 32.90
N GLY A 308 -16.21 27.37 31.90
CA GLY A 308 -15.60 28.69 32.09
C GLY A 308 -14.82 29.25 30.90
N ALA A 309 -14.63 28.49 29.81
CA ALA A 309 -14.02 29.04 28.57
C ALA A 309 -14.79 30.30 28.10
N PRO A 310 -14.11 31.37 27.67
CA PRO A 310 -14.75 32.63 27.31
C PRO A 310 -15.78 32.38 26.21
N ARG A 311 -17.05 32.53 26.56
CA ARG A 311 -18.16 32.41 25.62
C ARG A 311 -18.06 33.58 24.63
N PRO A 312 -18.04 33.36 23.30
CA PRO A 312 -18.35 34.45 22.39
C PRO A 312 -19.74 34.98 22.79
N ARG A 313 -19.83 36.30 22.99
CA ARG A 313 -21.01 36.98 23.52
C ARG A 313 -22.22 36.73 22.61
N THR A 314 -23.00 35.70 22.91
CA THR A 314 -24.37 35.53 22.45
C THR A 314 -25.20 34.96 23.58
N ARG A 315 -26.31 35.65 23.83
CA ARG A 315 -27.24 35.48 24.95
C ARG A 315 -28.12 34.25 24.68
N SER A 316 -28.19 33.31 25.62
CA SER A 316 -29.41 32.57 26.02
C SER A 316 -29.09 31.45 27.03
N SER A 317 -30.15 30.95 27.65
CA SER A 317 -30.30 30.45 29.03
C SER A 317 -29.90 28.98 29.30
N ARG A 318 -29.81 28.67 30.61
CA ARG A 318 -29.76 27.34 31.31
C ARG A 318 -30.76 26.32 30.71
N SER A 319 -30.69 24.98 30.83
CA SER A 319 -29.91 23.96 31.54
C SER A 319 -30.38 22.59 31.02
N SER A 320 -29.49 21.59 30.88
CA SER A 320 -29.70 20.15 31.20
C SER A 320 -28.63 19.32 30.50
N SER A 321 -28.01 18.38 31.22
CA SER A 321 -26.96 17.52 30.68
C SER A 321 -27.53 16.59 29.60
N SER A 322 -27.17 16.87 28.34
CA SER A 322 -27.46 15.99 27.21
C SER A 322 -26.14 15.49 26.66
N ALA A 323 -25.89 14.20 26.80
CA ALA A 323 -24.66 13.64 26.29
C ALA A 323 -24.80 13.38 24.77
N PRO A 324 -23.85 13.85 23.95
CA PRO A 324 -23.90 13.67 22.51
C PRO A 324 -23.70 12.20 22.15
N THR A 325 -24.31 11.78 21.04
CA THR A 325 -23.96 10.51 20.40
C THR A 325 -22.83 10.77 19.42
N ALA A 326 -21.74 10.02 19.50
CA ALA A 326 -20.61 10.13 18.59
C ALA A 326 -20.59 8.93 17.64
N SER A 327 -20.53 9.18 16.33
CA SER A 327 -20.25 8.15 15.32
C SER A 327 -18.89 8.42 14.70
N SER A 328 -18.09 7.39 14.47
CA SER A 328 -16.74 7.55 13.95
C SER A 328 -16.44 6.60 12.79
N PRO A 329 -16.13 7.08 11.58
CA PRO A 329 -15.44 6.27 10.59
C PRO A 329 -14.00 5.98 11.05
N ALA A 330 -13.57 4.75 10.86
CA ALA A 330 -12.24 4.29 11.21
C ALA A 330 -11.65 3.41 10.10
N SER A 331 -10.32 3.31 10.10
CA SER A 331 -9.60 2.29 9.37
C SER A 331 -9.39 1.08 10.29
N TYR A 332 -9.58 -0.10 9.74
CA TYR A 332 -9.58 -1.35 10.46
C TYR A 332 -8.75 -2.38 9.73
N ARG A 333 -8.27 -3.37 10.48
CA ARG A 333 -7.63 -4.57 9.93
C ARG A 333 -8.35 -5.82 10.45
N PRO A 334 -8.46 -6.90 9.68
CA PRO A 334 -8.87 -8.20 10.19
C PRO A 334 -7.99 -8.64 11.36
N ALA A 335 -8.59 -9.34 12.32
CA ALA A 335 -7.87 -9.89 13.46
C ALA A 335 -6.90 -10.99 13.00
N THR A 336 -5.68 -10.94 13.51
CA THR A 336 -4.73 -12.06 13.42
C THR A 336 -5.00 -12.99 14.59
N SER A 337 -5.31 -14.26 14.33
CA SER A 337 -5.34 -15.27 15.40
C SER A 337 -4.00 -15.24 16.16
N PRO A 338 -3.98 -15.28 17.51
CA PRO A 338 -2.73 -15.39 18.25
C PRO A 338 -1.97 -16.61 17.71
N SER A 339 -0.74 -16.38 17.27
CA SER A 339 0.12 -17.42 16.73
C SER A 339 0.38 -18.46 17.81
N SER A 340 -0.12 -19.68 17.63
CA SER A 340 0.62 -20.86 18.10
C SER A 340 1.97 -20.85 17.37
N SER A 341 3.08 -20.87 18.12
CA SER A 341 4.44 -20.98 17.58
C SER A 341 4.49 -22.01 16.45
N PRO A 342 5.20 -21.75 15.33
CA PRO A 342 5.49 -22.79 14.38
C PRO A 342 6.43 -23.80 15.05
N ALA A 343 5.93 -25.00 15.29
CA ALA A 343 6.77 -26.17 15.51
C ALA A 343 7.68 -26.34 14.29
N ALA A 344 8.96 -26.58 14.54
CA ALA A 344 9.95 -26.86 13.50
C ALA A 344 9.47 -28.03 12.61
N PRO A 345 9.60 -27.94 11.28
CA PRO A 345 9.33 -29.09 10.42
C PRO A 345 10.42 -30.15 10.66
N SER A 346 10.04 -31.26 11.28
CA SER A 346 10.79 -32.51 11.24
C SER A 346 10.81 -33.03 9.79
N SER A 347 12.02 -33.37 9.37
CA SER A 347 12.45 -33.90 8.07
C SER A 347 11.53 -34.99 7.48
N PRO A 348 11.36 -35.06 6.13
CA PRO A 348 10.82 -36.25 5.49
C PRO A 348 11.93 -37.30 5.29
N THR A 349 11.72 -38.47 5.90
CA THR A 349 12.46 -39.71 5.62
C THR A 349 12.12 -40.21 4.22
N ALA A 350 13.15 -40.59 3.47
CA ALA A 350 13.04 -41.29 2.20
C ALA A 350 12.45 -42.70 2.37
N THR A 351 11.58 -43.11 1.44
CA THR A 351 11.78 -44.34 0.65
C THR A 351 11.08 -44.19 -0.68
#